data_AF-A0A822ZVW0-F1
#
_entry.id   AF-A0A822ZVW0-F1
#
_cell.length_a   1.000
_cell.length_b   1.000
_cell.length_c   1.000
_cell.angle_alpha   90.00
_cell.angle_beta   90.00
_cell.angle_gamma   90.00
#
_symmetry.space_group_name_H-M   'P 1'
#
loop_
_entity.id
_entity.type
_entity.pdbx_description
1 polymer ?
#
loop_
_entity_poly.entity_id
_entity_poly.type
_entity_poly.pdbx_seq_one_letter_code
_entity_poly.pdbx_strand_id
1 'polypeptide(L)'
;MTITHCGVCYADVIWTRNKHGDSKYPLVPGHEIVGIVREVGSNVHRFKIGDHVGVGTYVNSCRDCEYCNDGIEVNCSRGSTFTFNAVDADGTITKGGYSSYIVVHER
;
A
#
# COMPACT_ATOMS: atom_id res chain seq x y z
N MET A 1 -8.57 -1.81 6.78
CA MET A 1 -9.67 -0.84 6.61
C MET A 1 -10.67 -1.32 5.56
N THR A 2 -11.94 -0.91 5.66
CA THR A 2 -12.91 -1.06 4.56
C THR A 2 -12.71 0.08 3.59
N ILE A 3 -12.54 -0.23 2.30
CA ILE A 3 -12.34 0.77 1.25
C ILE A 3 -13.71 1.32 0.85
N THR A 4 -13.84 2.65 0.82
CA THR A 4 -15.07 3.31 0.36
C THR A 4 -14.89 3.87 -1.04
N HIS A 5 -13.70 4.38 -1.35
CA HIS A 5 -13.35 4.90 -2.66
C HIS A 5 -11.89 4.58 -2.99
N CYS A 6 -11.62 4.37 -4.28
CA CYS A 6 -10.28 4.28 -4.81
C CYS A 6 -10.22 5.09 -6.12
N GLY A 7 -9.26 5.99 -6.22
CA GLY A 7 -9.01 6.77 -7.43
C GLY A 7 -8.41 5.92 -8.56
N VAL A 8 -8.41 6.50 -9.76
CA VAL A 8 -7.84 5.86 -10.96
C VAL A 8 -6.71 6.73 -11.46
N CYS A 9 -5.51 6.18 -11.43
CA CYS A 9 -4.29 6.83 -11.91
C CYS A 9 -3.81 6.13 -13.19
N TYR A 10 -3.10 6.86 -14.06
CA TYR A 10 -2.56 6.27 -15.29
C TYR A 10 -1.58 5.12 -15.02
N ALA A 11 -0.90 5.12 -13.87
CA ALA A 11 -0.09 3.98 -13.42
C ALA A 11 -0.88 2.66 -13.36
N ASP A 12 -2.16 2.70 -12.96
CA ASP A 12 -3.01 1.51 -12.92
C ASP A 12 -3.19 0.91 -14.34
N VAL A 13 -3.28 1.76 -15.37
CA VAL A 13 -3.36 1.35 -16.79
C VAL A 13 -2.02 0.78 -17.28
N ILE A 14 -0.91 1.38 -16.88
CA ILE A 14 0.44 0.97 -17.29
C ILE A 14 0.74 -0.46 -16.84
N TRP A 15 0.48 -0.79 -15.57
CA TRP A 15 0.72 -2.14 -15.06
C TRP A 15 -0.33 -3.16 -15.53
N THR A 16 -1.61 -2.80 -15.65
CA THR A 16 -2.61 -3.72 -16.24
C THR A 16 -2.32 -4.07 -17.70
N ARG A 17 -1.63 -3.19 -18.44
CA ARG A 17 -1.19 -3.44 -19.82
C ARG A 17 0.25 -3.95 -19.93
N ASN A 18 0.90 -4.23 -18.80
CA ASN A 18 2.30 -4.66 -18.71
C ASN A 18 3.26 -3.81 -19.55
N LYS A 19 3.06 -2.48 -19.58
CA LYS A 19 3.88 -1.58 -20.42
C LYS A 19 5.35 -1.53 -19.99
N HIS A 20 5.64 -1.84 -18.72
CA HIS A 20 7.00 -1.96 -18.20
C HIS A 20 7.58 -3.38 -18.30
N GLY A 21 6.78 -4.40 -18.63
CA GLY A 21 7.24 -5.79 -18.71
C GLY A 21 7.40 -6.51 -17.36
N ASP A 22 7.02 -5.88 -16.24
CA ASP A 22 7.26 -6.34 -14.87
C ASP A 22 5.97 -6.63 -14.07
N SER A 23 4.82 -6.70 -14.74
CA SER A 23 3.53 -6.97 -14.10
C SER A 23 3.45 -8.40 -13.56
N LYS A 24 3.00 -8.51 -12.31
CA LYS A 24 2.83 -9.76 -11.57
C LYS A 24 1.34 -10.10 -11.49
N TYR A 25 0.92 -11.06 -12.30
CA TYR A 25 -0.47 -11.51 -12.36
C TYR A 25 -0.75 -12.65 -11.36
N PRO A 26 -1.97 -12.75 -10.79
CA PRO A 26 -3.11 -11.84 -10.95
C PRO A 26 -2.84 -10.46 -10.33
N LEU A 27 -3.23 -9.38 -11.02
CA LEU A 27 -2.93 -8.00 -10.62
C LEU A 27 -4.21 -7.29 -10.16
N VAL A 28 -4.14 -6.60 -9.02
CA VAL A 28 -5.21 -5.73 -8.51
C VAL A 28 -4.61 -4.33 -8.33
N PRO A 29 -4.88 -3.38 -9.23
CA PRO A 29 -4.37 -2.00 -9.12
C PRO A 29 -5.09 -1.15 -8.06
N GLY A 30 -4.77 0.15 -8.07
CA GLY A 30 -5.37 1.15 -7.20
C GLY A 30 -4.46 1.51 -6.03
N HIS A 31 -4.09 2.78 -5.95
CA HIS A 31 -3.16 3.31 -4.94
C HIS A 31 -3.54 4.72 -4.46
N GLU A 32 -4.79 5.11 -4.73
CA GLU A 32 -5.40 6.35 -4.28
C GLU A 32 -6.60 5.99 -3.40
N ILE A 33 -6.32 5.38 -2.25
CA ILE A 33 -7.32 4.65 -1.47
C ILE A 33 -7.79 5.50 -0.30
N VAL A 34 -9.10 5.58 -0.09
CA VAL A 34 -9.69 6.13 1.14
C VAL A 34 -10.73 5.17 1.71
N GLY A 35 -10.81 5.13 3.03
CA GLY A 35 -11.67 4.18 3.71
C GLY A 35 -11.86 4.48 5.19
N ILE A 36 -12.46 3.51 5.87
CA ILE A 36 -12.75 3.57 7.30
C ILE A 36 -12.03 2.41 7.99
N VAL A 37 -11.31 2.71 9.08
CA VAL A 37 -10.65 1.70 9.90
C VAL A 37 -11.71 0.76 10.49
N ARG A 38 -11.61 -0.53 10.14
CA ARG A 38 -12.52 -1.59 10.59
C ARG A 38 -11.92 -2.40 11.74
N GLU A 39 -10.60 -2.53 11.76
CA GLU A 39 -9.83 -3.32 12.72
C GLU A 39 -8.43 -2.71 12.82
N VAL A 40 -7.80 -2.87 13.99
CA VAL A 40 -6.43 -2.44 14.28
C VAL A 40 -5.69 -3.55 15.03
N GLY A 41 -4.38 -3.68 14.79
CA GLY A 41 -3.54 -4.61 15.54
C GLY A 41 -3.36 -4.16 17.00
N SER A 42 -2.99 -5.09 17.88
CA SER A 42 -2.86 -4.82 19.33
C SER A 42 -1.86 -3.72 19.69
N ASN A 43 -0.84 -3.51 18.84
CA ASN A 43 0.22 -2.54 19.04
C ASN A 43 -0.02 -1.22 18.29
N VAL A 44 -1.17 -1.08 17.61
CA VAL A 44 -1.53 0.14 16.88
C VAL A 44 -2.07 1.16 17.86
N HIS A 45 -1.47 2.35 17.84
CA HIS A 45 -1.85 3.45 18.74
C HIS A 45 -2.24 4.74 18.01
N ARG A 46 -1.88 4.86 16.71
CA ARG A 46 -2.13 6.08 15.92
C ARG A 46 -3.57 6.17 15.41
N PHE A 47 -4.22 5.03 15.20
CA PHE A 47 -5.56 4.93 14.60
C PHE A 47 -6.50 4.12 15.47
N LYS A 48 -7.79 4.40 15.37
CA LYS A 48 -8.87 3.63 16.02
C LYS A 48 -9.95 3.25 15.03
N ILE A 49 -10.73 2.23 15.37
CA ILE A 49 -11.90 1.81 14.59
C ILE A 49 -12.84 3.01 14.38
N GLY A 50 -13.30 3.20 13.14
CA GLY A 50 -14.14 4.33 12.74
C GLY A 50 -13.38 5.53 12.16
N ASP A 51 -12.06 5.61 12.29
CA ASP A 51 -11.29 6.69 11.69
C ASP A 51 -11.34 6.64 10.16
N HIS A 52 -11.45 7.82 9.54
CA HIS A 52 -11.26 8.00 8.10
C HIS A 52 -9.77 8.08 7.80
N VAL A 53 -9.28 7.21 6.94
CA VAL A 53 -7.85 7.11 6.61
C VAL A 53 -7.63 6.96 5.10
N GLY A 54 -6.44 7.33 4.65
CA GLY A 54 -5.99 7.13 3.28
C GLY A 54 -4.77 6.20 3.22
N VAL A 55 -4.63 5.49 2.09
CA VAL A 55 -3.44 4.71 1.74
C VAL A 55 -2.99 5.13 0.35
N GLY A 56 -1.72 5.52 0.24
CA GLY A 56 -1.11 6.01 -0.99
C GLY A 56 -0.43 4.93 -1.81
N THR A 57 0.66 5.32 -2.48
CA THR A 57 1.45 4.49 -3.42
C THR A 57 2.35 3.45 -2.77
N TYR A 58 2.69 3.63 -1.49
CA TYR A 58 3.61 2.78 -0.75
C TYR A 58 2.95 2.27 0.52
N VAL A 59 3.13 0.98 0.83
CA VAL A 59 2.50 0.32 1.99
C VAL A 59 3.51 -0.21 2.99
N ASN A 60 4.80 -0.29 2.61
CA ASN A 60 5.83 -0.81 3.49
C ASN A 60 7.22 -0.28 3.14
N SER A 61 8.14 -0.43 4.09
CA SER A 61 9.56 -0.13 3.97
C SER A 61 10.33 -0.91 5.02
N CYS A 62 11.64 -0.71 5.10
CA CYS A 62 12.48 -1.47 6.01
C CYS A 62 12.53 -0.95 7.45
N ARG A 63 12.18 0.32 7.66
CA ARG A 63 11.98 0.98 8.96
C ARG A 63 13.20 1.13 9.87
N ASP A 64 14.39 0.82 9.38
CA ASP A 64 15.63 0.92 10.16
C ASP A 64 16.78 1.65 9.44
N CYS A 65 16.64 1.94 8.14
CA CYS A 65 17.64 2.73 7.40
C CYS A 65 17.50 4.24 7.65
N GLU A 66 18.52 5.02 7.26
CA GLU A 66 18.56 6.48 7.40
C GLU A 66 17.28 7.16 6.87
N TYR A 67 16.85 6.82 5.65
CA TYR A 67 15.66 7.40 5.03
C TYR A 67 14.37 7.07 5.79
N CYS A 68 14.26 5.84 6.30
CA CYS A 68 13.10 5.45 7.08
C CYS A 68 13.07 6.16 8.44
N ASN A 69 14.23 6.32 9.08
CA ASN A 69 14.33 7.01 10.37
C ASN A 69 14.03 8.51 10.24
N ASP A 70 14.32 9.09 9.07
CA ASP A 70 14.01 10.49 8.74
C ASP A 70 12.57 10.71 8.23
N GLY A 71 11.73 9.65 8.15
CA GLY A 71 10.35 9.75 7.68
C GLY A 71 10.23 9.95 6.16
N ILE A 72 11.23 9.49 5.40
CA ILE A 72 11.30 9.52 3.94
C ILE A 72 11.33 8.08 3.41
N GLU A 73 10.40 7.24 3.87
CA GLU A 73 10.36 5.80 3.59
C GLU A 73 10.29 5.45 2.09
N VAL A 74 9.84 6.39 1.25
CA VAL A 74 9.85 6.26 -0.22
C VAL A 74 11.27 6.09 -0.79
N ASN A 75 12.28 6.55 -0.06
CA ASN A 75 13.70 6.42 -0.40
C ASN A 75 14.40 5.28 0.36
N CYS A 76 13.64 4.36 0.97
CA CYS A 76 14.18 3.23 1.71
C CYS A 76 15.34 2.55 0.97
N SER A 77 16.49 2.40 1.64
CA SER A 77 17.70 1.83 1.03
C SER A 77 17.55 0.36 0.62
N ARG A 78 16.61 -0.36 1.24
CA ARG A 78 16.23 -1.73 0.89
C ARG A 78 15.05 -1.80 -0.09
N GLY A 79 14.60 -0.66 -0.60
CA GLY A 79 13.42 -0.52 -1.46
C GLY A 79 12.14 -0.28 -0.66
N SER A 80 11.28 0.58 -1.20
CA SER A 80 9.90 0.76 -0.73
C SER A 80 8.97 -0.27 -1.36
N THR A 81 7.99 -0.76 -0.60
CA THR A 81 6.96 -1.68 -1.12
C THR A 81 5.78 -0.87 -1.67
N PHE A 82 5.50 -1.03 -2.96
CA PHE A 82 4.34 -0.43 -3.61
C PHE A 82 3.03 -1.08 -3.18
N THR A 83 1.93 -0.33 -3.21
CA THR A 83 0.58 -0.78 -2.85
C THR A 83 0.05 -1.93 -3.71
N PHE A 84 0.58 -2.08 -4.93
CA PHE A 84 0.34 -3.23 -5.78
C PHE A 84 1.58 -3.54 -6.63
N ASN A 85 1.63 -4.75 -7.20
CA ASN A 85 2.72 -5.23 -8.08
C ASN A 85 4.11 -5.41 -7.42
N ALA A 86 4.23 -5.19 -6.10
CA ALA A 86 5.45 -5.42 -5.32
C ALA A 86 5.38 -6.74 -4.54
N VAL A 87 6.55 -7.34 -4.28
CA VAL A 87 6.70 -8.41 -3.28
C VAL A 87 6.84 -7.74 -1.92
N ASP A 88 5.98 -8.07 -0.97
CA ASP A 88 6.05 -7.55 0.40
C ASP A 88 7.01 -8.39 1.26
N ALA A 89 7.26 -7.95 2.50
CA ALA A 89 8.18 -8.58 3.44
C ALA A 89 7.81 -10.03 3.79
N ASP A 90 6.55 -10.41 3.65
CA ASP A 90 6.05 -11.78 3.85
C ASP A 90 6.15 -12.67 2.59
N GLY A 91 6.67 -12.13 1.49
CA GLY A 91 6.81 -12.82 0.20
C GLY A 91 5.55 -12.81 -0.66
N THR A 92 4.44 -12.23 -0.19
CA THR A 92 3.21 -12.11 -0.98
C THR A 92 3.28 -10.97 -2.00
N ILE A 93 2.44 -11.05 -3.03
CA ILE A 93 2.30 -9.94 -3.99
C ILE A 93 1.21 -9.00 -3.50
N THR A 94 1.60 -7.75 -3.26
CA THR A 94 0.70 -6.65 -2.87
C THR A 94 -0.46 -6.48 -3.85
N LYS A 95 -1.65 -6.21 -3.29
CA LYS A 95 -2.91 -6.00 -4.00
C LYS A 95 -3.47 -4.64 -3.60
N GLY A 96 -3.83 -3.85 -4.60
CA GLY A 96 -4.26 -2.47 -4.43
C GLY A 96 -5.72 -2.29 -4.06
N GLY A 97 -6.17 -1.06 -4.18
CA GLY A 97 -7.45 -0.58 -3.69
C GLY A 97 -8.66 -0.89 -4.57
N TYR A 98 -8.50 -1.56 -5.72
CA TYR A 98 -9.65 -2.09 -6.49
C TYR A 98 -10.19 -3.36 -5.84
N SER A 99 -10.50 -3.24 -4.56
CA SER A 99 -10.86 -4.30 -3.61
C SER A 99 -11.79 -3.72 -2.53
N SER A 100 -12.42 -4.57 -1.72
CA SER A 100 -13.35 -4.14 -0.67
C SER A 100 -12.65 -3.78 0.65
N TYR A 101 -11.45 -4.30 0.89
CA TYR A 101 -10.65 -4.03 2.08
C TYR A 101 -9.16 -4.17 1.78
N ILE A 102 -8.35 -3.49 2.59
CA ILE A 102 -6.90 -3.61 2.58
C ILE A 102 -6.36 -3.58 4.00
N VAL A 103 -5.28 -4.32 4.25
CA VAL A 103 -4.51 -4.30 5.49
C VAL A 103 -3.16 -3.67 5.18
N VAL A 104 -2.79 -2.65 5.94
CA VAL A 104 -1.52 -1.94 5.80
C VAL A 104 -0.94 -1.68 7.17
N HIS A 105 0.35 -1.37 7.21
CA HIS A 105 0.99 -0.95 8.43
C HIS A 105 0.55 0.47 8.85
N GLU A 106 0.57 0.80 10.14
CA GLU A 106 0.15 2.12 10.66
C GLU A 106 1.20 3.23 10.45
N ARG A 107 2.42 2.85 10.06
CA ARG A 107 3.55 3.72 9.75
C ARG A 107 3.93 3.49 8.31
#